data_AF-A0A9Q0FX87-F1
#
_entry.id   AF-A0A9Q0FX87-F1
#
_cell.length_a   1.000
_cell.length_b   1.000
_cell.length_c   1.000
_cell.angle_alpha   90.00
_cell.angle_beta   90.00
_cell.angle_gamma   90.00
#
_symmetry.space_group_name_H-M   'P 1'
#
loop_
_entity.id
_entity.type
_entity.pdbx_description
1 polymer ?
#
loop_
_entity_poly.entity_id
_entity_poly.type
_entity_poly.pdbx_seq_one_letter_code
_entity_poly.pdbx_strand_id
1 'polypeptide(L)'
;MMKAFLPPGFRFDPEDKTLLAILEEKVEDGAKFSLIPEVDVYKTEPWLLPGIQKDHSHLKDRERFYFFSRELRMNKNGKRPRRTTDGDVINGGKWIANSGDKKIFNEELDHNNKKKIIGFRKSLNFLIPPANKTREKNKISPKKKDMIKTEWIMHEYTLSGEEFQEWAVCRIKNKAKEPKEDHQQQEQEQQQEGEEDHHQD
;
A
#
# COMPACT_ATOMS: atom_id res chain seq x y z
N MET A 1 18.82 -11.94 13.04
CA MET A 1 18.10 -11.88 11.75
C MET A 1 19.12 -11.92 10.64
N MET A 2 19.09 -12.94 9.79
CA MET A 2 19.92 -12.97 8.58
C MET A 2 19.37 -11.91 7.61
N LYS A 3 20.16 -10.88 7.31
CA LYS A 3 19.93 -10.04 6.13
C LYS A 3 20.03 -10.99 4.93
N ALA A 4 18.94 -11.17 4.18
CA ALA A 4 19.05 -11.75 2.85
C ALA A 4 20.07 -10.89 2.07
N PHE A 5 21.18 -11.50 1.65
CA PHE A 5 22.19 -10.83 0.83
C PHE A 5 21.59 -10.67 -0.57
N LEU A 6 20.85 -9.57 -0.77
CA LEU A 6 20.38 -9.18 -2.09
C LEU A 6 21.57 -8.58 -2.86
N PRO A 7 21.79 -8.96 -4.14
CA PRO A 7 22.82 -8.35 -4.95
C PRO A 7 22.67 -6.82 -5.00
N PRO A 8 23.78 -6.06 -5.03
CA PRO A 8 23.72 -4.62 -5.23
C PRO A 8 22.88 -4.25 -6.45
N GLY A 9 21.97 -3.29 -6.29
CA GLY A 9 21.06 -2.86 -7.36
C GLY A 9 19.77 -3.68 -7.52
N PHE A 10 19.60 -4.79 -6.77
CA PHE A 10 18.34 -5.52 -6.77
C PHE A 10 17.18 -4.64 -6.32
N ARG A 11 16.09 -4.63 -7.09
CA ARG A 11 14.83 -3.95 -6.76
C ARG A 11 13.69 -4.96 -6.78
N PHE A 12 12.99 -5.09 -5.66
CA PHE A 12 11.79 -5.88 -5.57
C PHE A 12 10.61 -5.10 -6.15
N ASP A 13 10.27 -5.40 -7.42
CA ASP A 13 9.13 -4.85 -8.15
C ASP A 13 8.32 -5.98 -8.80
N PRO A 14 7.69 -6.84 -8.00
CA PRO A 14 6.97 -8.01 -8.51
C PRO A 14 5.75 -7.60 -9.34
N GLU A 15 5.50 -8.37 -10.39
CA GLU A 15 4.26 -8.29 -11.16
C GLU A 15 3.07 -8.89 -10.40
N ASP A 16 1.85 -8.57 -10.85
CA ASP A 16 0.61 -9.08 -10.26
C ASP A 16 0.61 -10.63 -10.14
N LYS A 17 1.16 -11.36 -11.13
CA LYS A 17 1.27 -12.83 -11.10
C LYS A 17 2.29 -13.33 -10.08
N THR A 18 3.43 -12.66 -9.95
CA THR A 18 4.48 -13.00 -9.00
C THR A 18 3.99 -12.83 -7.57
N LEU A 19 3.20 -11.79 -7.30
CA LEU A 19 2.57 -11.59 -5.99
C LEU A 19 1.59 -12.71 -5.63
N LEU A 20 0.85 -13.25 -6.60
CA LEU A 20 -0.03 -14.40 -6.38
C LEU A 20 0.77 -15.68 -6.12
N ALA A 21 1.85 -15.95 -6.86
CA ALA A 21 2.72 -17.10 -6.61
C ALA A 21 3.35 -17.04 -5.19
N ILE A 22 3.81 -15.86 -4.77
CA ILE A 22 4.32 -15.65 -3.40
C ILE A 22 3.22 -15.89 -2.34
N LEU A 23 1.96 -15.54 -2.67
CA LEU A 23 0.82 -15.78 -1.79
C LEU A 23 0.47 -17.28 -1.73
N GLU A 24 0.54 -17.99 -2.85
CA GLU A 24 0.34 -19.44 -2.91
C GLU A 24 1.36 -20.17 -2.03
N GLU A 25 2.65 -19.83 -2.15
CA GLU A 25 3.72 -20.34 -1.27
C GLU A 25 3.47 -20.00 0.21
N LYS A 26 2.94 -18.81 0.51
CA LYS A 26 2.57 -18.43 1.88
C LYS A 26 1.47 -19.32 2.45
N VAL A 27 0.47 -19.66 1.64
CA VAL A 27 -0.67 -20.49 2.04
C VAL A 27 -0.24 -21.96 2.21
N GLU A 28 0.60 -22.47 1.32
CA GLU A 28 1.04 -23.87 1.33
C GLU A 28 2.14 -24.13 2.38
N ASP A 29 3.17 -23.27 2.45
CA ASP A 29 4.40 -23.53 3.21
C ASP A 29 4.62 -22.59 4.39
N GLY A 30 3.68 -21.67 4.64
CA GLY A 30 3.78 -20.67 5.72
C GLY A 30 4.79 -19.55 5.44
N ALA A 31 5.37 -19.47 4.24
CA ALA A 31 6.40 -18.53 3.79
C ALA A 31 7.62 -18.44 4.73
N LYS A 32 8.40 -19.51 4.81
CA LYS A 32 9.60 -19.59 5.68
C LYS A 32 10.68 -18.53 5.35
N PHE A 33 10.67 -17.92 4.16
CA PHE A 33 11.69 -16.97 3.69
C PHE A 33 11.15 -15.79 2.86
N SER A 34 9.97 -15.25 3.17
CA SER A 34 9.43 -14.10 2.42
C SER A 34 10.01 -12.76 2.90
N LEU A 35 10.39 -11.89 1.93
CA LEU A 35 10.72 -10.48 2.16
C LEU A 35 9.51 -9.64 2.61
N ILE A 36 8.30 -10.21 2.53
CA ILE A 36 7.03 -9.54 2.82
C ILE A 36 6.62 -9.84 4.27
N PRO A 37 6.55 -8.84 5.16
CA PRO A 37 6.14 -9.05 6.54
C PRO A 37 4.63 -9.24 6.69
N GLU A 38 4.21 -9.97 7.73
CA GLU A 38 2.82 -10.10 8.15
C GLU A 38 2.38 -8.88 8.97
N VAL A 39 1.34 -8.18 8.53
CA VAL A 39 0.83 -6.95 9.17
C VAL A 39 -0.69 -6.87 9.05
N ASP A 40 -1.37 -6.52 10.15
CA ASP A 40 -2.76 -6.06 10.09
C ASP A 40 -2.84 -4.65 9.49
N VAL A 41 -2.80 -4.58 8.16
CA VAL A 41 -2.80 -3.33 7.39
C VAL A 41 -4.08 -2.50 7.56
N TYR A 42 -5.10 -3.06 8.20
CA TYR A 42 -6.37 -2.38 8.46
C TYR A 42 -6.47 -1.86 9.91
N LYS A 43 -5.49 -2.11 10.77
CA LYS A 43 -5.47 -1.59 12.15
C LYS A 43 -5.00 -0.14 12.22
N THR A 44 -3.99 0.21 11.43
CA THR A 44 -3.32 1.53 11.48
C THR A 44 -3.37 2.24 10.13
N GLU A 45 -3.21 3.56 10.14
CA GLU A 45 -3.11 4.39 8.94
C GLU A 45 -1.90 4.03 8.08
N PRO A 46 -1.98 4.22 6.74
CA PRO A 46 -0.95 3.75 5.82
C PRO A 46 0.43 4.38 6.04
N TRP A 47 0.50 5.65 6.49
CA TRP A 47 1.78 6.32 6.77
C TRP A 47 2.47 5.84 8.07
N LEU A 48 1.75 5.07 8.90
CA LEU A 48 2.27 4.48 10.14
C LEU A 48 2.61 3.00 9.99
N LEU A 49 2.42 2.41 8.80
CA LEU A 49 2.71 0.99 8.60
C LEU A 49 4.22 0.71 8.67
N PRO A 50 4.62 -0.47 9.18
CA PRO A 50 6.03 -0.82 9.31
C PRO A 50 6.80 -0.69 8.00
N GLY A 51 7.96 -0.04 8.05
CA GLY A 51 8.85 0.12 6.90
C GLY A 51 8.49 1.24 5.92
N ILE A 52 7.31 1.85 6.01
CA ILE A 52 6.89 2.92 5.08
C ILE A 52 7.82 4.14 5.12
N GLN A 53 8.28 4.52 6.31
CA GLN A 53 9.14 5.70 6.52
C GLN A 53 10.64 5.37 6.39
N LYS A 54 11.01 4.10 6.33
CA LYS A 54 12.41 3.67 6.23
C LYS A 54 12.79 3.57 4.77
N ASP A 55 13.84 4.26 4.35
CA ASP A 55 14.47 3.95 3.07
C ASP A 55 14.99 2.50 3.12
N HIS A 56 14.52 1.71 2.15
CA HIS A 56 14.95 0.34 1.96
C HIS A 56 15.51 0.27 0.55
N SER A 57 16.83 0.13 0.43
CA SER A 57 17.58 0.16 -0.82
C SER A 57 17.10 -0.81 -1.93
N HIS A 58 16.29 -1.81 -1.58
CA HIS A 58 15.74 -2.82 -2.48
C HIS A 58 14.26 -2.62 -2.80
N LEU A 59 13.58 -1.64 -2.22
CA LEU A 59 12.18 -1.32 -2.47
C LEU A 59 12.07 0.05 -3.12
N LYS A 60 11.00 0.28 -3.88
CA LYS A 60 10.68 1.62 -4.36
C LYS A 60 10.32 2.53 -3.18
N ASP A 61 10.62 3.81 -3.32
CA ASP A 61 10.25 4.80 -2.33
C ASP A 61 8.75 4.81 -2.12
N ARG A 62 8.35 4.82 -0.83
CA ARG A 62 6.95 4.88 -0.39
C ARG A 62 6.04 3.75 -0.92
N GLU A 63 6.60 2.61 -1.30
CA GLU A 63 5.86 1.40 -1.70
C GLU A 63 6.27 0.18 -0.88
N ARG A 64 5.30 -0.46 -0.22
CA ARG A 64 5.54 -1.63 0.64
C ARG A 64 4.54 -2.74 0.34
N PHE A 65 4.97 -3.96 0.67
CA PHE A 65 4.21 -5.18 0.51
C PHE A 65 4.00 -5.80 1.89
N TYR A 66 2.81 -6.33 2.13
CA TYR A 66 2.46 -6.98 3.40
C TYR A 66 1.64 -8.24 3.15
N PHE A 67 1.84 -9.28 3.96
CA PHE A 67 0.84 -10.32 4.12
C PHE A 67 -0.20 -9.87 5.14
N PHE A 68 -1.47 -10.08 4.82
CA PHE A 68 -2.59 -9.75 5.67
C PHE A 68 -3.47 -10.99 5.87
N SER A 69 -3.66 -11.41 7.14
CA SER A 69 -4.63 -12.44 7.48
C SER A 69 -6.04 -11.83 7.49
N ARG A 70 -6.86 -12.26 6.56
CA ARG A 70 -8.24 -11.82 6.38
C ARG A 70 -9.15 -12.28 7.53
N GLU A 71 -8.74 -13.30 8.29
CA GLU A 71 -9.43 -13.77 9.50
C GLU A 71 -9.49 -12.70 10.58
N LEU A 72 -8.44 -11.89 10.73
CA LEU A 72 -8.37 -10.79 11.72
C LEU A 72 -9.53 -9.79 11.60
N ARG A 73 -10.19 -9.76 10.44
CA ARG A 73 -11.31 -8.85 10.17
C ARG A 73 -12.61 -9.58 9.86
N MET A 74 -12.63 -10.91 9.86
CA MET A 74 -13.89 -11.66 9.82
C MET A 74 -14.55 -11.56 11.20
N ASN A 75 -15.69 -10.87 11.26
CA ASN A 75 -16.52 -10.95 12.46
C ASN A 75 -16.98 -12.41 12.63
N LYS A 76 -17.19 -12.88 13.87
CA LYS A 76 -17.75 -14.22 14.20
C LYS A 76 -19.03 -14.61 13.42
N ASN A 77 -19.67 -13.64 12.75
CA ASN A 77 -20.89 -13.79 11.96
C ASN A 77 -20.65 -13.80 10.43
N GLY A 78 -19.42 -14.00 9.94
CA GLY A 78 -19.11 -14.20 8.52
C GLY A 78 -19.32 -12.98 7.60
N LYS A 79 -19.39 -11.76 8.14
CA LYS A 79 -19.56 -10.52 7.35
C LYS A 79 -18.21 -10.00 6.84
N ARG A 80 -18.24 -9.36 5.66
CA ARG A 80 -17.08 -8.76 4.98
C ARG A 80 -16.17 -7.98 5.95
N PRO A 81 -14.84 -8.06 5.77
CA PRO A 81 -13.89 -7.44 6.68
C PRO A 81 -14.10 -5.93 6.79
N ARG A 82 -14.10 -5.42 8.03
CA ARG A 82 -14.20 -3.98 8.29
C ARG A 82 -12.92 -3.31 7.78
N ARG A 83 -13.05 -2.38 6.84
CA ARG A 83 -11.92 -1.67 6.21
C ARG A 83 -11.62 -0.29 6.80
N THR A 84 -12.00 -0.08 8.05
CA THR A 84 -11.80 1.17 8.79
C THR A 84 -10.58 1.04 9.68
N THR A 85 -9.59 1.91 9.54
CA THR A 85 -8.45 1.92 10.46
C THR A 85 -8.92 2.46 11.80
N ASP A 86 -8.54 1.79 12.88
CA ASP A 86 -8.96 2.13 14.24
C ASP A 86 -8.06 3.20 14.87
N GLY A 87 -7.37 3.97 14.01
CA GLY A 87 -6.28 4.86 14.36
C GLY A 87 -6.58 5.90 15.44
N ASP A 88 -5.54 6.59 15.88
CA ASP A 88 -5.60 7.53 16.99
C ASP A 88 -6.77 8.50 16.82
N VAL A 89 -7.45 8.75 17.93
CA VAL A 89 -8.81 9.30 18.11
C VAL A 89 -9.15 10.56 17.27
N ILE A 90 -8.15 11.18 16.66
CA ILE A 90 -8.17 12.41 15.87
C ILE A 90 -8.08 12.15 14.34
N ASN A 91 -7.39 11.09 13.87
CA ASN A 91 -6.95 10.94 12.47
C ASN A 91 -7.41 9.66 11.75
N GLY A 92 -8.20 8.81 12.40
CA GLY A 92 -8.65 7.53 11.82
C GLY A 92 -9.25 7.67 10.40
N GLY A 93 -9.14 6.62 9.59
CA GLY A 93 -9.56 6.67 8.19
C GLY A 93 -10.18 5.38 7.68
N LYS A 94 -10.44 5.32 6.38
CA LYS A 94 -11.12 4.18 5.77
C LYS A 94 -10.57 3.85 4.39
N TRP A 95 -10.26 2.58 4.19
CA TRP A 95 -10.01 2.01 2.88
C TRP A 95 -11.33 1.77 2.14
N ILE A 96 -11.47 2.38 0.97
CA ILE A 96 -12.65 2.24 0.11
C ILE A 96 -12.25 1.65 -1.22
N ALA A 97 -12.94 0.57 -1.63
CA ALA A 97 -12.78 -0.01 -2.95
C ALA A 97 -13.13 1.03 -4.04
N ASN A 98 -12.26 1.16 -5.03
CA ASN A 98 -12.37 2.15 -6.08
C ASN A 98 -12.92 1.58 -7.41
N SER A 99 -12.84 0.25 -7.57
CA SER A 99 -13.32 -0.50 -8.72
C SER A 99 -13.79 -1.89 -8.30
N GLY A 100 -14.39 -2.60 -9.26
CA GLY A 100 -14.53 -4.06 -9.16
C GLY A 100 -13.16 -4.75 -9.19
N ASP A 101 -13.18 -6.04 -8.88
CA ASP A 101 -11.96 -6.86 -8.80
C ASP A 101 -11.43 -7.15 -10.20
N LYS A 102 -10.14 -6.88 -10.41
CA LYS A 102 -9.46 -7.22 -11.66
C LYS A 102 -9.04 -8.69 -11.59
N LYS A 103 -9.48 -9.50 -12.56
CA LYS A 103 -9.02 -10.88 -12.74
C LYS A 103 -7.55 -10.89 -13.18
N ILE A 104 -6.75 -11.75 -12.57
CA ILE A 104 -5.37 -12.04 -12.98
C ILE A 104 -5.36 -13.47 -13.54
N PHE A 105 -4.73 -13.63 -14.69
CA PHE A 105 -4.73 -14.87 -15.45
C PHE A 105 -3.33 -15.46 -15.49
N ASN A 106 -3.24 -16.79 -15.53
CA ASN A 106 -2.01 -17.48 -15.92
C ASN A 106 -1.71 -17.23 -17.40
N GLU A 107 -0.46 -17.37 -17.78
CA GLU A 107 -0.02 -17.37 -19.18
C GLU A 107 -0.34 -18.70 -19.87
N GLU A 108 -0.30 -19.80 -19.13
CA GLU A 108 -0.67 -21.14 -19.61
C GLU A 108 -2.17 -21.24 -19.93
N LEU A 109 -2.46 -21.93 -21.04
CA LEU A 109 -3.81 -22.21 -21.48
C LEU A 109 -4.27 -23.56 -20.91
N ASP A 110 -5.54 -23.62 -20.51
CA ASP A 110 -6.19 -24.87 -20.13
C ASP A 110 -6.46 -25.77 -21.35
N HIS A 111 -7.00 -26.97 -21.10
CA HIS A 111 -7.37 -27.94 -22.14
C HIS A 111 -8.40 -27.41 -23.18
N ASN A 112 -9.08 -26.29 -22.87
CA ASN A 112 -10.02 -25.61 -23.78
C ASN A 112 -9.41 -24.37 -24.43
N ASN A 113 -8.08 -24.23 -24.39
CA ASN A 113 -7.34 -23.10 -24.94
C ASN A 113 -7.72 -21.75 -24.29
N LYS A 114 -8.11 -21.75 -23.01
CA LYS A 114 -8.47 -20.55 -22.24
C LYS A 114 -7.47 -20.28 -21.13
N LYS A 115 -7.21 -19.00 -20.85
CA LYS A 115 -6.40 -18.62 -19.70
C LYS A 115 -7.15 -18.89 -18.40
N LYS A 116 -6.51 -19.62 -17.49
CA LYS A 116 -7.03 -19.87 -16.14
C LYS A 116 -6.88 -18.61 -15.28
N ILE A 117 -7.91 -18.26 -14.51
CA ILE A 117 -7.81 -17.22 -13.48
C ILE A 117 -7.00 -17.81 -12.33
N ILE A 118 -5.97 -17.09 -11.88
CA ILE A 118 -5.13 -17.46 -10.73
C ILE A 118 -5.40 -16.61 -9.50
N GLY A 119 -6.09 -15.48 -9.68
CA GLY A 119 -6.48 -14.63 -8.58
C GLY A 119 -7.12 -13.32 -9.00
N PHE A 120 -7.25 -12.45 -8.00
CA PHE A 120 -7.94 -11.18 -8.13
C PHE A 120 -7.11 -10.08 -7.49
N ARG A 121 -7.15 -8.89 -8.10
CA ARG A 121 -6.61 -7.65 -7.54
C ARG A 121 -7.73 -6.68 -7.28
N LYS A 122 -7.89 -6.28 -6.02
CA LYS A 122 -8.83 -5.26 -5.59
C LYS A 122 -8.08 -3.97 -5.26
N SER A 123 -8.55 -2.87 -5.84
CA SER A 123 -7.92 -1.56 -5.66
C SER A 123 -8.71 -0.72 -4.65
N LEU A 124 -8.01 -0.16 -3.67
CA LEU A 124 -8.58 0.66 -2.60
C LEU A 124 -7.86 2.00 -2.49
N ASN A 125 -8.61 3.07 -2.19
CA ASN A 125 -8.05 4.36 -1.78
C ASN A 125 -8.29 4.56 -0.29
N PHE A 126 -7.34 5.21 0.39
CA PHE A 126 -7.50 5.61 1.78
C PHE A 126 -8.13 7.00 1.88
N LEU A 127 -9.17 7.11 2.69
CA LEU A 127 -9.94 8.32 2.94
C LEU A 127 -9.82 8.73 4.40
N ILE A 128 -9.70 10.03 4.67
CA ILE A 128 -9.60 10.61 6.01
C ILE A 128 -10.71 11.64 6.26
N PRO A 129 -11.10 11.89 7.52
CA PRO A 129 -11.96 13.03 7.85
C PRO A 129 -11.25 14.36 7.53
N PRO A 130 -12.00 15.41 7.18
CA PRO A 130 -11.50 16.78 7.17
C PRO A 130 -10.97 17.18 8.55
N ALA A 131 -9.89 17.96 8.59
CA ALA A 131 -9.23 18.39 9.83
C ALA A 131 -10.19 19.07 10.83
N ASN A 132 -11.18 19.81 10.34
CA ASN A 132 -12.20 20.51 11.13
C ASN A 132 -13.37 19.61 11.58
N LYS A 133 -13.45 18.37 11.09
CA LYS A 133 -14.41 17.35 11.51
C LYS A 133 -13.66 16.28 12.28
N THR A 134 -12.96 16.71 13.32
CA THR A 134 -12.42 15.82 14.35
C THR A 134 -13.58 15.06 14.98
N ARG A 135 -13.35 13.79 15.29
CA ARG A 135 -14.34 12.93 15.96
C ARG A 135 -14.61 13.52 17.36
N GLU A 136 -15.57 14.43 17.48
CA GLU A 136 -16.26 14.62 18.77
C GLU A 136 -16.71 13.21 19.16
N LYS A 137 -16.30 12.75 20.36
CA LYS A 137 -16.40 11.35 20.81
C LYS A 137 -17.81 10.72 20.66
N ASN A 138 -18.83 11.54 20.40
CA ASN A 138 -20.25 11.18 20.28
C ASN A 138 -20.90 11.45 18.90
N LYS A 139 -20.17 11.82 17.83
CA LYS A 139 -20.75 12.03 16.50
C LYS A 139 -20.51 10.89 15.50
N ILE A 140 -21.57 10.63 14.74
CA ILE A 140 -21.69 9.66 13.64
C ILE A 140 -20.47 9.72 12.71
N SER A 141 -19.90 8.56 12.40
CA SER A 141 -18.79 8.43 11.42
C SER A 141 -19.13 9.22 10.14
N PRO A 142 -18.26 10.13 9.64
CA PRO A 142 -18.67 11.01 8.56
C PRO A 142 -19.00 10.22 7.29
N LYS A 143 -19.98 10.71 6.51
CA LYS A 143 -20.39 10.03 5.28
C LYS A 143 -19.22 10.04 4.29
N LYS A 144 -19.16 9.05 3.38
CA LYS A 144 -18.09 8.94 2.36
C LYS A 144 -17.88 10.24 1.58
N LYS A 145 -18.95 10.98 1.28
CA LYS A 145 -18.89 12.26 0.54
C LYS A 145 -18.18 13.38 1.30
N ASP A 146 -18.12 13.27 2.63
CA ASP A 146 -17.53 14.27 3.51
C ASP A 146 -16.07 13.93 3.85
N MET A 147 -15.54 12.82 3.32
CA MET A 147 -14.17 12.35 3.53
C MET A 147 -13.24 12.89 2.43
N ILE A 148 -12.00 13.16 2.80
CA ILE A 148 -10.94 13.58 1.87
C ILE A 148 -10.20 12.33 1.39
N LYS A 149 -10.09 12.19 0.06
CA LYS A 149 -9.27 11.15 -0.56
C LYS A 149 -7.79 11.51 -0.39
N THR A 150 -6.98 10.58 0.08
CA THR A 150 -5.53 10.74 0.16
C THR A 150 -4.83 10.13 -1.06
N GLU A 151 -3.52 10.36 -1.17
CA GLU A 151 -2.65 9.74 -2.19
C GLU A 151 -2.30 8.27 -1.91
N TRP A 152 -2.77 7.72 -0.80
CA TRP A 152 -2.53 6.34 -0.41
C TRP A 152 -3.46 5.37 -1.11
N ILE A 153 -2.85 4.36 -1.73
CA ILE A 153 -3.54 3.31 -2.48
C ILE A 153 -3.06 1.95 -2.00
N MET A 154 -3.99 1.01 -1.90
CA MET A 154 -3.73 -0.41 -1.66
C MET A 154 -4.22 -1.22 -2.85
N HIS A 155 -3.42 -2.16 -3.30
CA HIS A 155 -3.86 -3.29 -4.09
C HIS A 155 -3.84 -4.54 -3.20
N GLU A 156 -5.01 -5.11 -2.95
CA GLU A 156 -5.21 -6.36 -2.21
C GLU A 156 -5.32 -7.51 -3.22
N TYR A 157 -4.43 -8.49 -3.11
CA TYR A 157 -4.33 -9.66 -3.97
C TYR A 157 -4.80 -10.90 -3.23
N THR A 158 -5.66 -11.68 -3.88
CA THR A 158 -6.22 -12.94 -3.34
C THR A 158 -6.18 -14.02 -4.40
N LEU A 159 -5.86 -15.25 -4.01
CA LEU A 159 -5.89 -16.42 -4.89
C LEU A 159 -7.32 -16.71 -5.38
N SER A 160 -7.41 -17.33 -6.55
CA SER A 160 -8.67 -17.89 -7.05
C SER A 160 -8.96 -19.23 -6.34
N GLY A 161 -10.17 -19.41 -5.87
CA GLY A 161 -10.62 -20.66 -5.25
C GLY A 161 -12.07 -20.53 -4.78
N GLU A 162 -12.71 -21.66 -4.54
CA GLU A 162 -14.08 -21.69 -3.99
C GLU A 162 -14.10 -21.48 -2.48
N GLU A 163 -13.01 -21.83 -1.80
CA GLU A 163 -12.87 -21.70 -0.35
C GLU A 163 -12.32 -20.33 0.08
N PHE A 164 -12.60 -19.99 1.33
CA PHE A 164 -12.08 -18.76 1.93
C PHE A 164 -10.56 -18.86 2.06
N GLN A 165 -9.86 -18.00 1.32
CA GLN A 165 -8.41 -17.83 1.45
C GLN A 165 -8.11 -16.91 2.63
N GLU A 166 -7.46 -17.44 3.68
CA GLU A 166 -7.07 -16.68 4.87
C GLU A 166 -6.16 -15.51 4.49
N TRP A 167 -5.12 -15.77 3.70
CA TRP A 167 -4.09 -14.78 3.44
C TRP A 167 -4.41 -13.94 2.19
N ALA A 168 -3.97 -12.69 2.24
CA ALA A 168 -3.86 -11.80 1.09
C ALA A 168 -2.49 -11.12 1.07
N VAL A 169 -2.04 -10.69 -0.11
CA VAL A 169 -0.91 -9.77 -0.24
C VAL A 169 -1.45 -8.36 -0.48
N CYS A 170 -0.96 -7.38 0.28
CA CYS A 170 -1.30 -5.98 0.15
C CYS A 170 -0.09 -5.20 -0.34
N ARG A 171 -0.16 -4.66 -1.57
CA ARG A 171 0.78 -3.65 -2.08
C ARG A 171 0.24 -2.27 -1.76
N ILE A 172 0.89 -1.54 -0.85
CA ILE A 172 0.48 -0.22 -0.39
C ILE A 172 1.50 0.82 -0.87
N LYS A 173 1.01 1.89 -1.48
CA LYS A 173 1.85 2.96 -2.02
C LYS A 173 1.27 4.34 -1.81
N ASN A 174 2.14 5.33 -1.70
CA ASN A 174 1.79 6.74 -1.76
C ASN A 174 2.08 7.30 -3.15
N LYS A 175 1.07 7.89 -3.80
CA LYS A 175 1.20 8.51 -5.14
C LYS A 175 1.59 9.99 -5.12
N ALA A 176 1.77 10.61 -3.95
CA ALA A 176 2.20 11.99 -3.86
C ALA A 176 3.51 12.17 -4.64
N LYS A 177 3.54 13.13 -5.56
CA LYS A 177 4.77 13.54 -6.22
C LYS A 177 5.78 13.93 -5.14
N GLU A 178 7.03 13.53 -5.31
CA GLU A 178 8.08 14.13 -4.49
C GLU A 178 8.03 15.65 -4.69
N PRO A 179 8.17 16.43 -3.61
CA PRO A 179 8.50 17.83 -3.79
C PRO A 179 9.73 17.86 -4.71
N LYS A 180 9.62 18.50 -5.87
CA LYS A 180 10.83 18.87 -6.58
C LYS A 180 11.56 19.79 -5.61
N GLU A 181 12.69 19.34 -5.07
CA GLU A 181 13.59 20.27 -4.41
C GLU A 181 13.99 21.26 -5.51
N ASP A 182 13.51 22.51 -5.44
CA ASP A 182 13.89 23.59 -6.34
C ASP A 182 15.37 23.94 -6.09
N HIS A 183 16.28 23.06 -6.49
CA HIS A 183 17.72 23.33 -6.56
C HIS A 183 18.04 24.44 -7.57
N GLN A 184 17.06 24.89 -8.36
CA GLN A 184 17.21 26.00 -9.30
C GLN A 184 17.02 27.39 -8.66
N GLN A 185 16.42 27.50 -7.48
CA GLN A 185 16.29 28.80 -6.80
C GLN A 185 17.54 29.17 -5.99
N GLN A 186 18.24 28.19 -5.39
CA GLN A 186 19.48 28.47 -4.65
C GLN A 186 20.66 28.87 -5.55
N GLU A 187 20.75 28.36 -6.78
CA GLU A 187 21.79 28.79 -7.73
C GLU A 187 21.54 30.20 -8.30
N GLN A 188 20.27 30.64 -8.41
CA GLN A 188 19.94 32.00 -8.87
C GLN A 188 20.12 33.05 -7.77
N GLU A 189 19.82 32.74 -6.51
CA GLU A 189 20.07 33.65 -5.38
C GLU A 189 21.58 33.83 -5.11
N GLN A 190 22.40 32.77 -5.25
CA GLN A 190 23.86 32.88 -5.11
C GLN A 190 24.54 33.62 -6.27
N GLN A 191 23.95 33.61 -7.47
CA GLN A 191 24.46 34.40 -8.60
C GLN A 191 24.08 35.88 -8.50
N GLN A 192 22.93 36.21 -7.91
CA GLN A 192 22.54 37.62 -7.68
C GLN A 192 23.33 38.27 -6.54
N GLU A 193 23.60 37.55 -5.43
CA GLU A 193 24.45 38.08 -4.36
C GLU A 193 25.92 38.28 -4.82
N GLY A 194 26.41 37.48 -5.78
CA GLY A 194 27.76 37.62 -6.33
C GLY A 194 27.95 38.78 -7.32
N GLU A 195 26.87 39.27 -7.94
CA GLU A 195 26.92 40.41 -8.88
C GLU A 195 26.80 41.77 -8.17
N GLU A 196 26.12 41.85 -7.02
CA GLU A 196 25.99 43.11 -6.26
C GLU A 196 27.30 43.55 -5.56
N ASP A 197 28.18 42.61 -5.24
CA ASP A 197 29.48 42.88 -4.58
C ASP A 197 30.57 43.37 -5.55
N HIS A 198 30.32 43.38 -6.87
CA HIS A 198 31.30 43.79 -7.91
C HIS A 198 31.05 45.17 -8.50
N HIS A 199 30.17 45.99 -7.92
CA HIS A 199 29.81 47.33 -8.41
C HIS A 199 30.05 48.46 -7.40
N GLN A 200 30.84 48.23 -6.35
CA GLN A 200 31.18 49.25 -5.33
C GLN A 200 32.67 49.59 -5.16
N ASP A 201 33.50 49.40 -6.19
CA ASP A 201 34.87 49.97 -6.26
C ASP A 201 35.06 50.91 -7.46
#